data_AF-A0A8S2EQ34-F1
#
_entry.id   AF-A0A8S2EQ34-F1
#
_cell.length_a   1.000
_cell.length_b   1.000
_cell.length_c   1.000
_cell.angle_alpha   90.00
_cell.angle_beta   90.00
_cell.angle_gamma   90.00
#
_symmetry.space_group_name_H-M   'P 1'
#
loop_
_entity.id
_entity.type
_entity.pdbx_description
1 polymer ?
#
loop_
_entity_poly.entity_id
_entity_poly.type
_entity_poly.pdbx_seq_one_letter_code
_entity_poly.pdbx_strand_id
1 'polypeptide(L)'
;TVEHQNGADDETNNREERPSNGTQRKTSPFRRVKDEDADPEYLKLVGKNSFDNKHGARGSWGEKASQDLINTRGKSFRHEKTKKKRGSYRGGKIDTQIYSIQFDDSE
;
A
#
# COMPACT_ATOMS: atom_id res chain seq x y z
N THR A 1 1.78 59.59 -8.09
CA THR A 1 1.60 58.76 -9.29
C THR A 1 2.96 58.56 -9.91
N VAL A 2 3.59 57.41 -9.67
CA VAL A 2 4.89 57.08 -10.25
C VAL A 2 4.75 55.69 -10.85
N GLU A 3 4.52 55.66 -12.16
CA GLU A 3 4.43 54.44 -12.95
C GLU A 3 5.84 53.94 -13.22
N HIS A 4 6.14 52.71 -12.80
CA HIS A 4 7.35 52.00 -13.20
C HIS A 4 6.95 51.03 -14.33
N GLN A 5 7.40 51.32 -15.54
CA GLN A 5 7.27 50.47 -16.71
C GLN A 5 8.34 49.36 -16.63
N ASN A 6 7.93 48.10 -16.61
CA ASN A 6 8.85 46.96 -16.74
C ASN A 6 8.85 46.51 -18.21
N GLY A 7 10.00 46.68 -18.87
CA GLY A 7 10.28 46.15 -20.20
C GLY A 7 10.40 44.62 -20.17
N ALA A 8 9.91 44.00 -21.24
CA ALA A 8 9.92 42.58 -21.46
C ALA A 8 11.15 42.20 -22.31
N ASP A 9 12.09 41.48 -21.71
CA ASP A 9 13.25 40.90 -22.40
C ASP A 9 13.03 39.38 -22.48
N ASP A 10 12.55 38.91 -23.63
CA ASP A 10 12.37 37.50 -23.98
C ASP A 10 13.68 36.92 -24.52
N GLU A 11 14.52 36.36 -23.65
CA GLU A 11 15.68 35.57 -24.08
C GLU A 11 15.34 34.08 -24.19
N THR A 12 15.26 33.61 -25.43
CA THR A 12 15.08 32.21 -25.80
C THR A 12 16.32 31.39 -25.39
N ASN A 13 16.16 30.57 -24.34
CA ASN A 13 17.23 29.76 -23.78
C ASN A 13 17.40 28.46 -24.58
N ASN A 14 18.28 28.49 -25.57
CA ASN A 14 18.64 27.34 -26.41
C ASN A 14 19.55 26.39 -25.60
N ARG A 15 18.96 25.39 -24.93
CA ARG A 15 19.72 24.37 -24.20
C ARG A 15 20.02 23.19 -25.12
N GLU A 16 21.28 23.03 -25.47
CA GLU A 16 21.80 21.87 -26.19
C GLU A 16 21.52 20.56 -25.40
N GLU A 17 20.79 19.65 -26.04
CA GLU A 17 20.52 18.29 -25.55
C GLU A 17 21.83 17.48 -25.50
N ARG A 18 22.27 17.10 -24.30
CA ARG A 18 23.42 16.18 -24.12
C ARG A 18 22.99 14.73 -24.36
N PRO A 19 23.79 13.90 -25.05
CA PRO A 19 23.42 12.53 -25.38
C PRO A 19 23.33 11.68 -24.11
N SER A 20 22.13 11.16 -23.81
CA SER A 20 21.91 10.25 -22.68
C SER A 20 22.38 8.82 -23.04
N ASN A 21 23.69 8.58 -22.98
CA ASN A 21 24.23 7.23 -23.06
C ASN A 21 24.35 6.62 -21.66
N GLY A 22 23.44 5.68 -21.35
CA GLY A 22 23.52 4.81 -20.18
C GLY A 22 22.13 4.42 -19.70
N THR A 23 21.74 3.17 -19.95
CA THR A 23 20.53 2.55 -19.39
C THR A 23 20.47 2.83 -17.90
N GLN A 24 19.56 3.73 -17.48
CA GLN A 24 19.45 4.10 -16.08
C GLN A 24 19.11 2.87 -15.27
N ARG A 25 20.01 2.49 -14.36
CA ARG A 25 19.75 1.42 -13.40
C ARG A 25 18.55 1.87 -12.57
N LYS A 26 17.45 1.13 -12.64
CA LYS A 26 16.27 1.38 -11.80
C LYS A 26 16.70 1.27 -10.35
N THR A 27 16.71 2.39 -9.63
CA THR A 27 17.03 2.40 -8.21
C THR A 27 15.88 1.76 -7.45
N SER A 28 16.11 0.60 -6.85
CA SER A 28 15.15 0.00 -5.92
C SER A 28 15.38 0.58 -4.52
N PRO A 29 14.32 0.89 -3.75
CA PRO A 29 14.44 1.24 -2.34
C PRO A 29 15.22 0.17 -1.58
N PHE A 30 16.00 0.56 -0.56
CA PHE A 30 16.66 -0.39 0.32
C PHE A 30 15.63 -1.32 0.97
N ARG A 31 15.87 -2.64 0.89
CA ARG A 31 15.07 -3.66 1.56
C ARG A 31 16.00 -4.48 2.45
N ARG A 32 15.54 -4.78 3.67
CA ARG A 32 16.30 -5.61 4.63
C ARG A 32 16.39 -7.07 4.18
N VAL A 33 15.31 -7.56 3.59
CA VAL A 33 15.20 -8.90 3.00
C VAL A 33 14.87 -8.70 1.52
N LYS A 34 15.58 -9.43 0.67
CA LYS A 34 15.33 -9.48 -0.76
C LYS A 34 14.40 -10.63 -1.05
N ASP A 35 13.34 -10.37 -1.82
CA ASP A 35 12.36 -11.40 -2.19
C ASP A 35 13.01 -12.50 -3.05
N GLU A 36 14.10 -12.17 -3.75
CA GLU A 36 14.85 -13.10 -4.59
C GLU A 36 15.65 -14.14 -3.78
N ASP A 37 16.02 -13.81 -2.55
CA ASP A 37 16.83 -14.65 -1.66
C ASP A 37 15.95 -15.52 -0.74
N ALA A 38 14.62 -15.29 -0.73
CA ALA A 38 13.68 -16.00 0.11
C ALA A 38 13.14 -17.26 -0.59
N ASP A 39 12.81 -18.29 0.19
CA ASP A 39 12.20 -19.50 -0.33
C ASP A 39 10.87 -19.17 -1.06
N PRO A 40 10.72 -19.54 -2.35
CA PRO A 40 9.50 -19.29 -3.11
C PRO A 40 8.24 -19.90 -2.48
N GLU A 41 8.34 -21.07 -1.84
CA GLU A 41 7.19 -21.69 -1.16
C GLU A 41 6.76 -20.86 0.05
N TYR A 42 7.74 -20.42 0.85
CA TYR A 42 7.49 -19.53 1.98
C TYR A 42 6.87 -18.21 1.52
N LEU A 43 7.41 -17.60 0.47
CA LEU A 43 6.91 -16.33 -0.05
C LEU A 43 5.48 -16.43 -0.59
N LYS A 44 5.11 -17.56 -1.20
CA LYS A 44 3.74 -17.81 -1.66
C LYS A 44 2.75 -17.86 -0.49
N LEU A 45 3.17 -18.41 0.63
CA LEU A 45 2.35 -18.60 1.83
C LEU A 45 2.18 -17.32 2.64
N VAL A 46 3.27 -16.57 2.89
CA VAL A 46 3.25 -15.40 3.79
C VAL A 46 3.46 -14.06 3.09
N GLY A 47 3.82 -14.05 1.80
CA GLY A 47 4.26 -12.83 1.10
C GLY A 47 3.16 -11.80 0.87
N LYS A 48 1.89 -12.14 1.08
CA LYS A 48 0.77 -11.21 0.87
C LYS A 48 -0.02 -10.95 2.14
N ASN A 49 0.14 -9.74 2.71
CA ASN A 49 -0.61 -9.27 3.88
C ASN A 49 -2.03 -8.74 3.54
N SER A 50 -2.71 -9.31 2.55
CA SER A 50 -4.11 -8.95 2.26
C SER A 50 -5.04 -9.76 3.16
N PHE A 51 -6.14 -9.14 3.60
CA PHE A 51 -7.21 -9.85 4.29
C PHE A 51 -7.74 -11.03 3.45
N ASP A 52 -7.78 -10.90 2.12
CA ASP A 52 -8.28 -11.96 1.24
C ASP A 52 -7.46 -13.25 1.26
N ASN A 53 -6.17 -13.19 1.63
CA ASN A 53 -5.33 -14.39 1.74
C ASN A 53 -5.43 -15.06 3.11
N LYS A 54 -6.12 -14.47 4.07
CA LYS A 54 -6.38 -15.11 5.36
C LYS A 54 -7.29 -16.32 5.13
N HIS A 55 -6.94 -17.47 5.71
CA HIS A 55 -7.85 -18.61 5.74
C HIS A 55 -9.17 -18.22 6.44
N GLY A 56 -10.30 -18.66 5.87
CA GLY A 56 -11.63 -18.28 6.35
C GLY A 56 -11.94 -16.78 6.24
N ALA A 57 -11.29 -16.05 5.32
CA ALA A 57 -11.62 -14.65 5.07
C ALA A 57 -13.08 -14.48 4.68
N ARG A 58 -13.59 -15.35 3.79
CA ARG A 58 -14.93 -15.25 3.20
C ARG A 58 -16.05 -15.55 4.20
N GLY A 59 -17.15 -14.81 4.09
CA GLY A 59 -18.34 -14.95 4.92
C GLY A 59 -18.19 -14.46 6.35
N SER A 60 -16.97 -14.10 6.76
CA SER A 60 -16.69 -13.60 8.11
C SER A 60 -17.16 -12.15 8.29
N TRP A 61 -17.41 -11.75 9.53
CA TRP A 61 -17.60 -10.33 9.86
C TRP A 61 -16.38 -9.47 9.47
N GLY A 62 -15.19 -10.06 9.51
CA GLY A 62 -13.95 -9.42 9.06
C GLY A 62 -13.95 -9.10 7.57
N GLU A 63 -14.57 -9.92 6.71
CA GLU A 63 -14.69 -9.64 5.28
C GLU A 63 -15.44 -8.34 5.02
N LYS A 64 -16.61 -8.20 5.65
CA LYS A 64 -17.44 -7.00 5.51
C LYS A 64 -16.69 -5.76 6.00
N ALA A 65 -15.98 -5.88 7.12
CA ALA A 65 -15.16 -4.81 7.65
C ALA A 65 -14.00 -4.44 6.70
N SER A 66 -13.36 -5.44 6.08
CA SER A 66 -12.31 -5.22 5.08
C SER A 66 -12.87 -4.46 3.88
N GLN A 67 -13.98 -4.93 3.29
CA GLN A 67 -14.65 -4.26 2.16
C GLN A 67 -15.01 -2.81 2.46
N ASP A 68 -15.49 -2.52 3.68
CA ASP A 68 -15.85 -1.18 4.12
C ASP A 68 -14.66 -0.24 4.30
N LEU A 69 -13.53 -0.75 4.82
CA LEU A 69 -12.43 0.08 5.30
C LEU A 69 -11.19 0.07 4.40
N ILE A 70 -11.09 -0.85 3.44
CA ILE A 70 -9.90 -1.03 2.59
C ILE A 70 -9.49 0.23 1.81
N ASN A 71 -10.47 1.05 1.44
CA ASN A 71 -10.25 2.28 0.67
C ASN A 71 -9.84 3.47 1.57
N THR A 72 -9.86 3.30 2.89
CA THR A 72 -9.60 4.38 3.85
C THR A 72 -8.22 4.22 4.47
N ARG A 73 -7.47 5.32 4.61
CA ARG A 73 -6.10 5.31 5.13
C ARG A 73 -5.84 6.53 6.01
N GLY A 74 -4.90 6.42 6.95
CA GLY A 74 -4.48 7.55 7.80
C GLY A 74 -5.63 8.19 8.60
N LYS A 75 -5.74 9.52 8.56
CA LYS A 75 -6.75 10.26 9.35
C LYS A 75 -8.19 9.90 8.97
N SER A 76 -8.48 9.66 7.68
CA SER A 76 -9.83 9.31 7.23
C SER A 76 -10.27 7.93 7.74
N PHE A 77 -9.34 6.98 7.86
CA PHE A 77 -9.61 5.66 8.44
C PHE A 77 -10.18 5.77 9.87
N ARG A 78 -9.61 6.64 10.71
CA ARG A 78 -10.12 6.85 12.08
C ARG A 78 -11.57 7.32 12.08
N HIS A 79 -11.90 8.25 11.19
CA HIS A 79 -13.27 8.77 11.07
C HIS A 79 -14.22 7.71 10.52
N GLU A 80 -13.86 7.02 9.44
CA GLU A 80 -14.69 5.99 8.81
C GLU A 80 -14.92 4.78 9.74
N LYS A 81 -13.87 4.28 10.40
CA LYS A 81 -14.00 3.26 11.44
C LYS A 81 -14.98 3.68 12.53
N THR A 82 -14.91 4.92 13.00
CA THR A 82 -15.78 5.40 14.08
C THR A 82 -17.24 5.50 13.62
N LYS A 83 -17.48 6.01 12.41
CA LYS A 83 -18.83 6.06 11.81
C LYS A 83 -19.41 4.65 11.65
N LYS A 84 -18.64 3.73 11.07
CA LYS A 84 -19.05 2.32 10.91
C LYS A 84 -19.30 1.65 12.27
N LYS A 85 -18.43 1.84 13.26
CA LYS A 85 -18.61 1.31 14.63
C LYS A 85 -19.89 1.80 15.30
N ARG A 86 -20.21 3.10 15.22
CA ARG A 86 -21.26 3.74 16.06
C ARG A 86 -22.69 3.29 15.74
N GLY A 87 -22.94 2.61 14.62
CA GLY A 87 -24.28 2.14 14.29
C GLY A 87 -24.40 1.02 13.25
N SER A 88 -23.27 0.46 12.75
CA SER A 88 -23.33 -0.63 11.76
C SER A 88 -23.28 -2.02 12.39
N TYR A 89 -22.98 -2.16 13.68
CA TYR A 89 -23.03 -3.47 14.33
C TYR A 89 -24.49 -3.92 14.49
N ARG A 90 -24.87 -4.97 13.77
CA ARG A 90 -26.23 -5.52 13.75
C ARG A 90 -26.32 -6.89 14.44
N GLY A 91 -25.27 -7.30 15.15
CA GLY A 91 -25.10 -8.66 15.65
C GLY A 91 -24.59 -9.63 14.59
N GLY A 92 -24.08 -10.78 15.04
CA GLY A 92 -23.53 -11.84 14.19
C GLY A 92 -22.58 -12.75 14.97
N LYS A 93 -22.33 -13.95 14.45
CA LYS A 93 -21.34 -14.86 15.02
C LYS A 93 -19.95 -14.35 14.68
N ILE A 94 -19.15 -14.07 15.70
CA ILE A 94 -17.73 -13.79 15.52
C ILE A 94 -17.04 -15.12 15.25
N ASP A 95 -16.25 -15.16 14.19
CA ASP A 95 -15.40 -16.31 13.90
C ASP A 95 -14.27 -16.37 14.93
N THR A 96 -14.22 -17.47 15.67
CA THR A 96 -13.21 -17.76 16.71
C THR A 96 -12.28 -18.89 16.27
N GLN A 97 -12.34 -19.33 15.01
CA GLN A 97 -11.48 -20.38 14.49
C GLN A 97 -10.01 -19.94 14.41
N ILE A 98 -9.11 -20.91 14.47
CA ILE A 98 -7.67 -20.70 14.37
C ILE A 98 -7.24 -20.91 12.92
N TYR A 99 -6.47 -19.96 12.38
CA TYR A 99 -5.97 -19.96 10.99
C TYR A 99 -4.44 -19.88 10.94
N SER A 100 -3.76 -20.42 11.96
CA SER A 100 -2.31 -20.52 11.99
C SER A 100 -1.82 -21.55 10.97
N ILE A 101 -0.66 -21.28 10.39
CA ILE A 101 0.04 -22.21 9.51
C ILE A 101 1.19 -22.80 10.31
N GLN A 102 1.28 -24.13 10.34
CA GLN A 102 2.40 -24.83 10.97
C GLN A 102 3.58 -24.80 10.00
N PHE A 103 4.75 -24.48 10.53
CA PHE A 103 6.01 -24.64 9.82
C PHE A 103 6.55 -26.03 10.11
N ASP A 104 7.19 -26.63 9.12
CA ASP A 104 7.98 -27.82 9.36
C ASP A 104 9.15 -27.44 10.29
N ASP A 105 9.44 -28.32 11.25
CA ASP A 105 10.62 -28.15 12.10
C ASP A 105 11.84 -28.31 11.19
N SER A 106 12.44 -27.18 10.81
CA SER A 106 13.71 -27.14 10.08
C SER A 106 14.85 -27.59 11.00
N GLU A 107 15.79 -28.40 10.49
CA GLU A 107 17.11 -28.65 11.14
C GLU A 107 17.85 -27.35 11.47
#